data_AF-A0A8T4XCZ6-F1
#
_entry.id   AF-A0A8T4XCZ6-F1
#
_cell.length_a   1.000
_cell.length_b   1.000
_cell.length_c   1.000
_cell.angle_alpha   90.00
_cell.angle_beta   90.00
_cell.angle_gamma   90.00
#
_symmetry.space_group_name_H-M   'P 1'
#
loop_
_entity.id
_entity.type
_entity.pdbx_description
1 polymer ?
#
loop_
_entity_poly.entity_id
_entity_poly.type
_entity_poly.pdbx_seq_one_letter_code
_entity_poly.pdbx_strand_id
1 'polypeptide(L)'
;MQVAARTAPKAYGIDDIYTLVVYGEEKDMIAKKMEEIGEERKIDLFRRDAKNVRDSKAVLLIGVKGDKSIGVNCGACGYRSCKEFDEAEKRAGQDFTGPTCIFKAINFGIAIGSAVKIASILNVDNRVMYRVGSAAMEMGLIPEATIILGIPLSAKGKNIYFDRIWP
;
A
#
# COMPACT_ATOMS: atom_id res chain seq x y z
N MET A 1 10.21 9.53 5.76
CA MET A 1 9.58 8.20 5.49
C MET A 1 9.57 7.89 4.00
N GLN A 2 8.98 8.74 3.14
CA GLN A 2 8.99 8.53 1.68
C GLN A 2 10.39 8.29 1.09
N VAL A 3 11.37 9.11 1.48
CA VAL A 3 12.78 8.94 1.05
C VAL A 3 13.29 7.52 1.34
N ALA A 4 13.03 6.99 2.53
CA ALA A 4 13.46 5.65 2.91
C ALA A 4 12.78 4.53 2.09
N ALA A 5 11.51 4.69 1.72
CA ALA A 5 10.85 3.78 0.78
C ALA A 5 11.49 3.87 -0.62
N ARG A 6 11.73 5.09 -1.11
CA ARG A 6 12.30 5.34 -2.43
C ARG A 6 13.72 4.77 -2.56
N THR A 7 14.56 4.92 -1.54
CA THR A 7 15.96 4.43 -1.55
C THR A 7 16.13 3.01 -1.03
N ALA A 8 15.05 2.31 -0.68
CA ALA A 8 15.11 0.94 -0.19
C ALA A 8 15.85 0.02 -1.20
N PRO A 9 16.60 -1.00 -0.76
CA PRO A 9 17.25 -1.92 -1.69
C PRO A 9 16.22 -2.70 -2.52
N LYS A 10 16.51 -2.90 -3.81
CA LYS A 10 15.64 -3.60 -4.75
C LYS A 10 16.42 -4.68 -5.50
N ALA A 11 15.81 -5.84 -5.71
CA ALA A 11 16.38 -6.92 -6.51
C ALA A 11 16.84 -6.40 -7.89
N TYR A 12 18.09 -6.69 -8.26
CA TYR A 12 18.74 -6.26 -9.50
C TYR A 12 18.74 -4.73 -9.75
N GLY A 13 18.51 -3.92 -8.72
CA GLY A 13 18.38 -2.46 -8.88
C GLY A 13 17.16 -2.02 -9.68
N ILE A 14 16.22 -2.92 -9.99
CA ILE A 14 15.02 -2.58 -10.76
C ILE A 14 14.01 -1.90 -9.83
N ASP A 15 13.73 -0.64 -10.13
CA ASP A 15 12.86 0.20 -9.32
C ASP A 15 11.46 0.33 -9.92
N ASP A 16 10.53 -0.43 -9.36
CA ASP A 16 9.10 -0.38 -9.67
C ASP A 16 8.28 0.06 -8.44
N ILE A 17 8.92 0.79 -7.52
CA ILE A 17 8.28 1.32 -6.31
C ILE A 17 7.89 2.78 -6.54
N TYR A 18 6.60 3.03 -6.41
CA TYR A 18 5.98 4.34 -6.54
C TYR A 18 5.52 4.81 -5.16
N THR A 19 5.62 6.11 -4.90
CA THR A 19 5.24 6.68 -3.60
C THR A 19 4.49 7.97 -3.81
N LEU A 20 3.44 8.18 -3.01
CA LEU A 20 2.68 9.43 -3.00
C LEU A 20 2.41 9.83 -1.54
N VAL A 21 2.65 11.09 -1.20
CA VAL A 21 2.29 11.65 0.11
C VAL A 21 1.05 12.48 -0.07
N VAL A 22 -0.02 12.13 0.65
CA VAL A 22 -1.30 12.83 0.61
C VAL A 22 -1.63 13.41 1.98
N TYR A 23 -2.21 14.60 1.98
CA TYR A 23 -2.59 15.36 3.17
C TYR A 23 -3.76 16.29 2.84
N GLY A 24 -4.37 16.89 3.87
CA GLY A 24 -5.52 17.78 3.68
C GLY A 24 -6.69 17.07 2.97
N GLU A 25 -7.27 17.76 1.98
CA GLU A 25 -8.47 17.28 1.26
C GLU A 25 -8.24 15.95 0.54
N GLU A 26 -7.07 15.72 -0.07
CA GLU A 26 -6.78 14.45 -0.76
C GLU A 26 -6.83 13.24 0.17
N LYS A 27 -6.30 13.39 1.38
CA LYS A 27 -6.38 12.36 2.43
C LYS A 27 -7.83 12.10 2.85
N ASP A 28 -8.64 13.16 2.93
CA ASP A 28 -10.05 13.05 3.32
C ASP A 28 -10.91 12.45 2.21
N MET A 29 -10.55 12.65 0.94
CA MET A 29 -11.14 11.94 -0.20
C MET A 29 -10.86 10.43 -0.14
N ILE A 30 -9.64 10.02 0.24
CA ILE A 30 -9.33 8.59 0.45
C ILE A 30 -10.20 8.02 1.57
N ALA A 31 -10.33 8.73 2.70
CA ALA A 31 -11.18 8.27 3.80
C ALA A 31 -12.66 8.14 3.37
N LYS A 32 -13.17 9.10 2.59
CA LYS A 32 -14.53 9.02 2.02
C LYS A 32 -14.68 7.80 1.11
N LYS A 33 -13.72 7.56 0.21
CA LYS A 33 -13.74 6.37 -0.66
C LYS A 33 -13.69 5.07 0.16
N MET A 34 -12.92 5.03 1.24
CA MET A 34 -12.92 3.86 2.14
C MET A 34 -14.31 3.63 2.75
N GLU A 35 -15.03 4.68 3.16
CA GLU A 35 -16.40 4.55 3.69
C GLU A 35 -17.38 4.04 2.63
N GLU A 36 -17.28 4.53 1.39
CA GLU A 36 -18.06 4.06 0.24
C GLU A 36 -17.84 2.54 0.01
N ILE A 37 -16.58 2.11 -0.07
CA ILE A 37 -16.22 0.69 -0.20
C ILE A 37 -16.77 -0.13 0.99
N GLY A 38 -16.70 0.42 2.20
CA GLY A 38 -17.19 -0.23 3.41
C GLY A 38 -18.71 -0.46 3.41
N GLU A 39 -19.48 0.51 2.92
CA GLU A 39 -20.94 0.38 2.72
C GLU A 39 -21.23 -0.65 1.63
N GLU A 40 -20.63 -0.50 0.46
CA GLU A 40 -20.90 -1.34 -0.71
C GLU A 40 -20.61 -2.83 -0.44
N ARG A 41 -19.53 -3.10 0.29
CA ARG A 41 -19.09 -4.46 0.63
C ARG A 41 -19.59 -4.96 1.99
N LYS A 42 -20.28 -4.11 2.76
CA LYS A 42 -20.74 -4.39 4.14
C LYS A 42 -19.60 -4.83 5.08
N ILE A 43 -18.47 -4.12 5.02
CA ILE A 43 -17.28 -4.38 5.84
C ILE A 43 -17.00 -3.17 6.73
N ASP A 44 -17.44 -3.22 7.99
CA ASP A 44 -17.28 -2.11 8.94
C ASP A 44 -15.82 -1.70 9.20
N LEU A 45 -14.87 -2.62 8.98
CA LEU A 45 -13.44 -2.34 9.14
C LEU A 45 -12.95 -1.22 8.21
N PHE A 46 -13.58 -1.01 7.05
CA PHE A 46 -13.28 0.10 6.16
C PHE A 46 -13.67 1.44 6.77
N ARG A 47 -14.87 1.55 7.35
CA ARG A 47 -15.33 2.77 8.05
C ARG A 47 -14.47 3.08 9.26
N ARG A 48 -14.13 2.06 10.05
CA ARG A 48 -13.25 2.23 11.21
C ARG A 48 -11.89 2.79 10.80
N ASP A 49 -11.27 2.21 9.77
CA ASP A 49 -9.96 2.67 9.33
C ASP A 49 -10.04 4.01 8.59
N ALA A 50 -11.15 4.33 7.92
CA ALA A 50 -11.39 5.64 7.33
C ALA A 50 -11.35 6.75 8.39
N LYS A 51 -11.94 6.52 9.56
CA LYS A 51 -11.85 7.44 10.70
C LYS A 51 -10.39 7.67 11.11
N ASN A 52 -9.58 6.61 11.21
CA ASN A 52 -8.15 6.74 11.52
C ASN A 52 -7.41 7.57 10.46
N VAL A 53 -7.76 7.42 9.18
CA VAL A 53 -7.19 8.22 8.10
C VAL A 53 -7.61 9.69 8.20
N ARG A 54 -8.88 9.99 8.49
CA ARG A 54 -9.34 11.38 8.74
C ARG A 54 -8.57 12.02 9.90
N ASP A 55 -8.37 11.26 10.97
CA ASP A 55 -7.67 11.70 12.16
C ASP A 55 -6.14 11.80 12.00
N SER A 56 -5.58 11.21 10.95
CA SER A 56 -4.15 11.29 10.61
C SER A 56 -3.80 12.63 9.96
N LYS A 57 -2.53 13.06 10.08
CA LYS A 57 -2.07 14.30 9.45
C LYS A 57 -1.69 14.13 7.98
N ALA A 58 -1.13 12.97 7.65
CA ALA A 58 -0.78 12.60 6.29
C ALA A 58 -0.91 11.09 6.11
N VAL A 59 -0.96 10.64 4.87
CA VAL A 59 -0.83 9.24 4.49
C VAL A 59 0.31 9.13 3.47
N LEU A 60 1.23 8.22 3.71
CA LEU A 60 2.19 7.79 2.69
C LEU A 60 1.61 6.57 1.97
N LEU A 61 1.28 6.72 0.69
CA LEU A 61 0.96 5.61 -0.20
C LEU A 61 2.27 5.07 -0.78
N ILE A 62 2.40 3.74 -0.78
CA ILE A 62 3.48 3.04 -1.46
C ILE A 62 2.80 2.05 -2.41
N GLY A 63 3.13 2.14 -3.68
CA GLY A 63 2.68 1.24 -4.73
C GLY A 63 3.83 0.45 -5.32
N VAL A 64 3.52 -0.72 -5.89
CA VAL A 64 4.46 -1.50 -6.69
C VAL A 64 3.84 -1.88 -8.03
N LYS A 65 4.62 -1.76 -9.10
CA LYS A 65 4.29 -2.38 -10.39
C LYS A 65 4.79 -3.82 -10.40
N GLY A 66 3.90 -4.74 -10.07
CA GLY A 66 4.21 -6.15 -9.82
C GLY A 66 4.01 -7.08 -11.03
N ASP A 67 3.47 -6.58 -12.13
CA ASP A 67 3.04 -7.34 -13.29
C ASP A 67 4.17 -7.77 -14.24
N LYS A 68 5.40 -7.31 -14.00
CA LYS A 68 6.60 -7.69 -14.74
C LYS A 68 7.62 -8.44 -13.89
N SER A 69 8.23 -9.44 -14.52
CA SER A 69 9.25 -10.27 -13.90
C SER A 69 10.57 -9.53 -13.76
N ILE A 70 11.51 -10.16 -13.06
CA ILE A 70 12.92 -9.74 -13.01
C ILE A 70 13.85 -10.72 -13.75
N GLY A 71 13.30 -11.64 -14.55
CA GLY A 71 14.09 -12.57 -15.37
C GLY A 71 14.75 -13.77 -14.65
N VAL A 72 14.44 -14.03 -13.38
CA VAL A 72 15.10 -15.10 -12.58
C VAL A 72 14.55 -16.52 -12.83
N ASN A 73 13.37 -16.67 -13.44
CA ASN A 73 12.69 -17.96 -13.65
C ASN A 73 12.50 -18.81 -12.36
N CYS A 74 12.21 -18.17 -11.23
CA CYS A 74 12.13 -18.84 -9.92
C CYS A 74 10.85 -19.68 -9.67
N GLY A 75 9.81 -19.56 -10.49
CA GLY A 75 8.55 -20.32 -10.34
C GLY A 75 7.59 -19.84 -9.24
N ALA A 76 8.02 -19.02 -8.29
CA ALA A 76 7.21 -18.63 -7.12
C ALA A 76 5.97 -17.77 -7.44
N CYS A 77 5.85 -17.23 -8.66
CA CYS A 77 4.64 -16.55 -9.14
C CYS A 77 3.59 -17.52 -9.71
N GLY A 78 3.87 -18.83 -9.71
CA GLY A 78 2.98 -19.88 -10.20
C GLY A 78 3.20 -20.29 -11.67
N TYR A 79 4.06 -19.59 -12.40
CA TYR A 79 4.38 -19.87 -13.82
C TYR A 79 5.73 -20.57 -13.98
N ARG A 80 5.90 -21.35 -15.06
CA ARG A 80 7.12 -22.14 -15.28
C ARG A 80 8.31 -21.28 -15.70
N SER A 81 8.04 -20.13 -16.32
CA SER A 81 9.06 -19.17 -16.72
C SER A 81 8.59 -17.73 -16.54
N CYS A 82 9.55 -16.81 -16.43
CA CYS A 82 9.32 -15.37 -16.46
C CYS A 82 8.63 -14.92 -17.75
N LYS A 83 8.98 -15.53 -18.89
CA LYS A 83 8.31 -15.25 -20.16
C LYS A 83 6.82 -15.57 -20.10
N GLU A 84 6.48 -16.76 -19.61
CA GLU A 84 5.09 -17.18 -19.43
C GLU A 84 4.35 -16.26 -18.47
N PHE A 85 4.98 -15.87 -17.35
CA PHE A 85 4.41 -14.89 -16.43
C PHE A 85 4.20 -13.51 -17.08
N ASP A 86 5.16 -13.03 -17.87
CA ASP A 86 5.13 -11.69 -18.48
C ASP A 86 4.10 -11.59 -19.63
N GLU A 87 3.81 -12.71 -20.29
CA GLU A 87 2.78 -12.88 -21.33
C GLU A 87 1.40 -13.25 -20.74
N ALA A 88 1.35 -13.75 -19.51
CA ALA A 88 0.10 -14.11 -18.86
C ALA A 88 -0.83 -12.91 -18.68
N GLU A 89 -2.13 -13.17 -18.86
CA GLU A 89 -3.20 -12.19 -18.63
C GLU A 89 -3.13 -11.65 -17.20
N LYS A 90 -3.08 -10.32 -17.08
CA LYS A 90 -3.16 -9.63 -15.79
C LYS A 90 -4.62 -9.33 -15.49
N ARG A 91 -5.11 -9.82 -14.35
CA ARG A 91 -6.51 -9.71 -13.95
C ARG A 91 -6.62 -8.85 -12.71
N ALA A 92 -7.53 -7.87 -12.78
CA ALA A 92 -8.00 -7.19 -11.59
C ALA A 92 -8.76 -8.21 -10.72
N GLY A 93 -8.29 -8.40 -9.49
CA GLY A 93 -9.04 -9.11 -8.45
C GLY A 93 -10.02 -8.18 -7.76
N GLN A 94 -10.24 -8.40 -6.46
CA GLN A 94 -11.14 -7.55 -5.67
C GLN A 94 -10.63 -6.10 -5.53
N ASP A 95 -9.33 -5.94 -5.26
CA ASP A 95 -8.73 -4.63 -4.96
C ASP A 95 -7.40 -4.38 -5.70
N PHE A 96 -6.75 -5.45 -6.18
CA PHE A 96 -5.41 -5.40 -6.75
C PHE A 96 -5.31 -6.27 -8.00
N THR A 97 -4.31 -5.98 -8.83
CA THR A 97 -4.07 -6.72 -10.07
C THR A 97 -2.99 -7.78 -9.87
N GLY A 98 -3.28 -9.00 -10.30
CA GLY A 98 -2.36 -10.13 -10.29
C GLY A 98 -2.25 -10.79 -11.67
N PRO A 99 -1.33 -11.76 -11.85
CA PRO A 99 -0.34 -12.25 -10.89
C PRO A 99 0.80 -11.26 -10.63
N THR A 100 1.45 -11.36 -9.47
CA THR A 100 2.58 -10.49 -9.07
C THR A 100 3.88 -11.29 -8.98
N CYS A 101 4.97 -10.71 -9.51
CA CYS A 101 6.31 -11.28 -9.36
C CYS A 101 6.72 -11.24 -7.88
N ILE A 102 7.16 -12.39 -7.32
CA ILE A 102 7.56 -12.49 -5.91
C ILE A 102 8.65 -11.49 -5.52
N PHE A 103 9.61 -11.21 -6.39
CA PHE A 103 10.69 -10.27 -6.10
C PHE A 103 10.20 -8.82 -6.07
N LYS A 104 9.19 -8.48 -6.88
CA LYS A 104 8.52 -7.17 -6.79
C LYS A 104 7.76 -7.05 -5.46
N ALA A 105 7.06 -8.10 -5.03
CA ALA A 105 6.40 -8.14 -3.73
C ALA A 105 7.40 -8.03 -2.56
N ILE A 106 8.56 -8.66 -2.66
CA ILE A 106 9.64 -8.52 -1.66
C ILE A 106 10.17 -7.09 -1.65
N ASN A 107 10.52 -6.51 -2.81
CA ASN A 107 10.96 -5.12 -2.91
C ASN A 107 9.92 -4.16 -2.30
N PHE A 108 8.64 -4.43 -2.52
CA PHE A 108 7.54 -3.68 -1.93
C PHE A 108 7.52 -3.78 -0.40
N GLY A 109 7.67 -4.99 0.15
CA GLY A 109 7.81 -5.21 1.59
C GLY A 109 9.02 -4.50 2.19
N ILE A 110 10.17 -4.51 1.52
CA ILE A 110 11.37 -3.79 1.95
C ILE A 110 11.12 -2.28 1.96
N ALA A 111 10.47 -1.72 0.94
CA ALA A 111 10.15 -0.30 0.88
C ALA A 111 9.21 0.12 2.01
N ILE A 112 8.16 -0.67 2.29
CA ILE A 112 7.24 -0.45 3.40
C ILE A 112 7.98 -0.54 4.74
N GLY A 113 8.75 -1.61 4.96
CA GLY A 113 9.55 -1.82 6.17
C GLY A 113 10.52 -0.67 6.43
N SER A 114 11.16 -0.17 5.38
CA SER A 114 12.07 0.98 5.45
C SER A 114 11.33 2.27 5.84
N ALA A 115 10.14 2.51 5.31
CA ALA A 115 9.33 3.66 5.69
C ALA A 115 8.84 3.61 7.14
N VAL A 116 8.27 2.48 7.57
CA VAL A 116 7.73 2.35 8.94
C VAL A 116 8.82 2.30 9.99
N LYS A 117 10.02 1.80 9.67
CA LYS A 117 11.21 1.93 10.52
C LYS A 117 11.51 3.40 10.81
N ILE A 118 11.50 4.26 9.79
CA ILE A 118 11.74 5.70 9.99
C ILE A 118 10.61 6.34 10.80
N ALA A 119 9.36 5.95 10.57
CA ALA A 119 8.24 6.43 11.38
C ALA A 119 8.45 6.08 12.86
N SER A 120 8.86 4.85 13.15
CA SER A 120 9.18 4.38 14.51
C SER A 120 10.36 5.12 15.13
N ILE A 121 11.47 5.33 14.40
CA ILE A 121 12.63 6.08 14.89
C ILE A 121 12.25 7.52 15.28
N LEU A 122 11.30 8.11 14.55
CA LEU A 122 10.80 9.46 14.80
C LEU A 122 9.63 9.50 15.79
N ASN A 123 9.26 8.36 16.41
CA ASN A 123 8.10 8.21 17.29
C ASN A 123 6.79 8.72 16.67
N VAL A 124 6.65 8.58 15.35
CA VAL A 124 5.40 8.89 14.65
C VAL A 124 4.55 7.63 14.63
N ASP A 125 3.38 7.71 15.26
CA ASP A 125 2.39 6.64 15.23
C ASP A 125 1.99 6.39 13.77
N ASN A 126 1.97 5.12 13.39
CA ASN A 126 1.61 4.70 12.05
C ASN A 126 1.02 3.29 12.03
N ARG A 127 0.39 2.93 10.91
CA ARG A 127 -0.08 1.57 10.65
C ARG A 127 -0.09 1.30 9.16
N VAL A 128 0.47 0.18 8.72
CA VAL A 128 0.33 -0.27 7.32
C VAL A 128 -1.10 -0.76 7.10
N MET A 129 -1.81 -0.17 6.14
CA MET A 129 -3.22 -0.44 5.90
C MET A 129 -3.49 -0.86 4.45
N TYR A 130 -4.01 -2.09 4.31
CA TYR A 130 -4.59 -2.63 3.08
C TYR A 130 -5.72 -1.76 2.54
N ARG A 131 -6.67 -1.39 3.40
CA ARG A 131 -7.92 -0.71 3.02
C ARG A 131 -7.69 0.68 2.43
N VAL A 132 -6.66 1.38 2.91
CA VAL A 132 -6.20 2.65 2.33
C VAL A 132 -5.67 2.43 0.92
N GLY A 133 -4.92 1.34 0.72
CA GLY A 133 -4.44 0.91 -0.58
C GLY A 133 -5.56 0.55 -1.56
N SER A 134 -6.56 -0.20 -1.11
CA SER A 134 -7.76 -0.51 -1.91
C SER A 134 -8.48 0.74 -2.41
N ALA A 135 -8.71 1.72 -1.52
CA ALA A 135 -9.32 2.99 -1.91
C ALA A 135 -8.44 3.78 -2.89
N ALA A 136 -7.13 3.84 -2.64
CA ALA A 136 -6.19 4.50 -3.54
C ALA A 136 -6.12 3.86 -4.94
N MET A 137 -6.28 2.53 -5.03
CA MET A 137 -6.39 1.81 -6.29
C MET A 137 -7.66 2.19 -7.06
N GLU A 138 -8.82 2.17 -6.40
CA GLU A 138 -10.10 2.52 -7.03
C GLU A 138 -10.12 3.99 -7.50
N MET A 139 -9.43 4.87 -6.78
CA MET A 139 -9.27 6.27 -7.15
C MET A 139 -8.18 6.51 -8.22
N GLY A 140 -7.40 5.50 -8.59
CA GLY A 140 -6.32 5.65 -9.57
C GLY A 140 -5.18 6.58 -9.13
N LEU A 141 -4.87 6.67 -7.83
CA LEU A 141 -3.89 7.64 -7.32
C LEU A 141 -2.44 7.33 -7.70
N ILE A 142 -2.13 6.08 -8.01
CA ILE A 142 -0.83 5.64 -8.57
C ILE A 142 -1.13 4.72 -9.75
N PRO A 143 -1.35 5.26 -10.96
CA PRO A 143 -1.83 4.50 -12.12
C PRO A 143 -0.94 3.32 -12.53
N GLU A 144 0.37 3.39 -12.24
CA GLU A 144 1.35 2.37 -12.59
C GLU A 144 1.33 1.17 -11.64
N ALA A 145 0.78 1.34 -10.43
CA ALA A 145 0.84 0.33 -9.39
C ALA A 145 -0.24 -0.74 -9.58
N THR A 146 0.15 -2.00 -9.40
CA THR A 146 -0.79 -3.14 -9.37
C THR A 146 -1.23 -3.47 -7.95
N ILE A 147 -0.46 -3.04 -6.95
CA ILE A 147 -0.74 -3.15 -5.52
C ILE A 147 -0.32 -1.84 -4.85
N ILE A 148 -1.18 -1.29 -4.00
CA ILE A 148 -0.88 -0.12 -3.15
C ILE A 148 -1.16 -0.48 -1.70
N LEU A 149 -0.35 0.04 -0.78
CA LEU A 149 -0.63 0.07 0.65
C LEU A 149 -0.46 1.50 1.18
N GLY A 150 -1.31 1.87 2.13
CA GLY A 150 -1.23 3.18 2.78
C GLY A 150 -0.64 3.11 4.19
N ILE A 151 0.10 4.15 4.55
CA ILE A 151 0.69 4.34 5.88
C ILE A 151 0.21 5.70 6.40
N PRO A 152 -0.98 5.78 7.02
CA PRO A 152 -1.38 6.94 7.79
C PRO A 152 -0.39 7.25 8.92
N LEU A 153 -0.19 8.54 9.18
CA LEU A 153 0.74 9.07 10.18
C LEU A 153 0.03 9.99 11.17
N SER A 154 0.29 9.79 12.45
CA SER A 154 -0.23 10.59 13.55
C SER A 154 0.86 10.93 14.56
N ALA A 155 0.76 12.12 15.15
CA ALA A 155 1.60 12.59 16.25
C ALA A 155 0.73 13.18 17.38
N LYS A 156 -0.45 12.59 17.59
CA LYS A 156 -1.37 12.98 18.68
C LYS A 156 -0.89 12.35 20.00
N GLY A 157 -1.30 12.90 21.14
CA GLY A 157 -0.93 12.37 22.46
C GLY A 157 -1.48 10.96 22.76
N LYS A 158 -2.52 10.51 22.05
CA LYS A 158 -3.07 9.16 22.12
C LYS A 158 -2.97 8.50 20.74
N ASN A 159 -2.47 7.27 20.70
CA ASN A 159 -2.31 6.54 19.44
C ASN A 159 -3.68 6.10 18.88
N ILE A 160 -4.12 6.80 17.85
CA ILE A 160 -5.43 6.61 17.21
C ILE A 160 -5.57 5.22 16.53
N TYR A 161 -4.47 4.55 16.18
CA TYR A 161 -4.52 3.25 15.50
C TYR A 161 -4.76 2.07 16.45
N PHE A 162 -4.63 2.30 17.75
CA PHE A 162 -4.85 1.32 18.82
C PHE A 162 -5.84 1.81 19.89
N ASP A 163 -6.47 2.98 19.69
CA ASP A 163 -7.50 3.49 20.58
C ASP A 163 -8.80 2.68 20.42
N ARG A 164 -8.98 1.69 21.30
CA ARG A 164 -10.19 0.88 21.37
C ARG A 164 -11.07 1.41 22.51
N ILE A 165 -12.34 1.65 22.20
CA ILE A 165 -13.36 1.80 23.24
C ILE A 165 -13.51 0.41 23.85
N TRP A 166 -12.95 0.21 25.05
CA TRP A 166 -13.21 -0.98 25.84
C TRP A 166 -14.67 -0.93 26.32
N PRO A 167 -15.41 -2.05 26.26
CA PRO A 167 -16.74 -2.16 26.85
C PRO A 167 -16.69 -1.98 28.38
#